data_AF-A0A8T4RAT5-F1
#
_entry.id   AF-A0A8T4RAT5-F1
#
_cell.length_a   1.000
_cell.length_b   1.000
_cell.length_c   1.000
_cell.angle_alpha   90.00
_cell.angle_beta   90.00
_cell.angle_gamma   90.00
#
_symmetry.space_group_name_H-M   'P 1'
#
loop_
_entity.id
_entity.type
_entity.pdbx_description
1 polymer ?
#
loop_
_entity_poly.entity_id
_entity_poly.type
_entity_poly.pdbx_seq_one_letter_code
_entity_poly.pdbx_strand_id
1 'polypeptide(L)'
;MKIFGKTLKEYFLPIKYYIICTVLIVISQYYVALPLNLNYPYILNLTQALWAIMIALSVVKLTLYYNFKLKNVLFLGVLYSLIIHGLKAFVFRIFLFPYSGTLTQVLEKSIGKFLYGSFLVMVIVIILGFIFIRLKNNQEVRESFRWL
;
A
#
# COMPACT_ATOMS: atom_id res chain seq x y z
N MET A 1 -1.67 10.17 -20.99
CA MET A 1 -2.80 9.37 -20.47
C MET A 1 -3.23 9.90 -19.09
N LYS A 2 -4.53 10.04 -18.83
CA LYS A 2 -5.09 10.44 -17.53
C LYS A 2 -5.97 9.32 -16.99
N ILE A 3 -5.90 9.06 -15.69
CA ILE A 3 -6.71 8.06 -14.99
C ILE A 3 -7.58 8.80 -13.98
N PHE A 4 -8.89 8.76 -14.17
CA PHE A 4 -9.87 9.53 -13.39
C PHE A 4 -9.56 11.04 -13.33
N GLY A 5 -9.07 11.60 -14.44
CA GLY A 5 -8.76 13.02 -14.57
C GLY A 5 -7.38 13.44 -14.06
N LYS A 6 -6.59 12.51 -13.49
CA LYS A 6 -5.24 12.76 -12.96
C LYS A 6 -4.17 12.03 -13.79
N THR A 7 -3.03 12.66 -14.01
CA THR A 7 -1.86 12.03 -14.63
C THR A 7 -1.14 11.12 -13.63
N LEU A 8 -0.36 10.15 -14.11
CA LEU A 8 0.47 9.31 -13.22
C LEU A 8 1.40 10.17 -12.36
N LYS A 9 2.01 11.21 -12.91
CA LYS A 9 2.85 12.15 -12.15
C LYS A 9 2.09 12.76 -10.96
N GLU A 10 0.83 13.12 -11.12
CA GLU A 10 -0.01 13.61 -10.02
C GLU A 10 -0.34 12.54 -8.97
N TYR A 11 -0.41 11.26 -9.35
CA TYR A 11 -0.55 10.16 -8.38
C TYR A 11 0.74 9.92 -7.60
N PHE A 12 1.90 9.92 -8.27
CA PHE A 12 3.17 9.50 -7.67
C PHE A 12 3.91 10.64 -6.96
N LEU A 13 4.05 11.80 -7.59
CA LEU A 13 4.94 12.86 -7.13
C LEU A 13 4.65 13.32 -5.69
N PRO A 14 3.38 13.50 -5.26
CA PRO A 14 3.08 13.90 -3.90
C PRO A 14 3.49 12.89 -2.83
N ILE A 15 3.49 11.60 -3.16
CA ILE A 15 3.67 10.49 -2.22
C ILE A 15 4.93 9.66 -2.51
N LYS A 16 5.83 10.17 -3.37
CA LYS A 16 7.01 9.42 -3.85
C LYS A 16 7.85 8.83 -2.72
N TYR A 17 8.01 9.57 -1.61
CA TYR A 17 8.78 9.11 -0.47
C TYR A 17 8.05 7.99 0.31
N TYR A 18 6.72 8.05 0.43
CA TYR A 18 5.95 6.95 1.03
C TYR A 18 6.05 5.67 0.20
N ILE A 19 6.06 5.80 -1.13
CA ILE A 19 6.29 4.68 -2.05
C ILE A 19 7.70 4.10 -1.88
N ILE A 20 8.74 4.95 -1.86
CA ILE A 20 10.13 4.49 -1.66
C ILE A 20 10.26 3.78 -0.31
N CYS A 21 9.76 4.38 0.78
CA CYS A 21 9.77 3.75 2.09
C CYS A 21 9.03 2.40 2.10
N THR A 22 7.88 2.33 1.41
CA THR A 22 7.12 1.08 1.27
C THR A 22 7.95 0.00 0.58
N VAL A 23 8.65 0.32 -0.51
CA VAL A 23 9.54 -0.62 -1.19
C VAL A 23 10.65 -1.09 -0.26
N LEU A 24 11.30 -0.17 0.47
CA LEU A 24 12.34 -0.52 1.44
C LEU A 24 11.83 -1.41 2.58
N ILE A 25 10.61 -1.17 3.07
CA ILE A 25 9.95 -2.03 4.08
C ILE A 25 9.71 -3.43 3.52
N VAL A 26 9.28 -3.56 2.26
CA VAL A 26 9.10 -4.88 1.64
C VAL A 26 10.44 -5.60 1.46
N ILE A 27 11.49 -4.89 1.06
CA ILE A 27 12.84 -5.45 0.97
C ILE A 27 13.30 -5.92 2.35
N SER A 28 13.18 -5.09 3.39
CA SER A 28 13.59 -5.46 4.75
C SER A 28 12.78 -6.63 5.32
N GLN A 29 11.52 -6.81 4.88
CA GLN A 29 10.75 -7.99 5.24
C GLN A 29 11.40 -9.30 4.82
N TYR A 30 12.05 -9.33 3.65
CA TYR A 30 12.72 -10.54 3.16
C TYR A 30 14.13 -10.70 3.67
N TYR A 31 14.92 -9.62 3.72
CA TYR A 31 16.32 -9.72 4.12
C TYR A 31 16.56 -9.68 5.63
N VAL A 32 15.62 -9.12 6.40
CA VAL A 32 15.82 -8.90 7.84
C VAL A 32 14.70 -9.58 8.65
N ALA A 33 13.44 -9.22 8.41
CA ALA A 33 12.35 -9.68 9.26
C ALA A 33 12.09 -11.18 9.15
N LEU A 34 12.09 -11.74 7.94
CA LEU A 34 11.88 -13.17 7.72
C LEU A 34 12.97 -14.03 8.39
N PRO A 35 14.27 -13.76 8.22
CA PRO A 35 15.33 -14.49 8.93
C PRO A 35 15.26 -14.38 10.45
N LEU A 36 14.88 -13.21 10.98
CA LEU A 36 14.81 -12.97 12.42
C LEU A 36 13.50 -13.44 13.06
N ASN A 37 12.50 -13.87 12.27
CA ASN A 37 11.17 -14.17 12.76
C ASN A 37 11.12 -15.29 13.81
N LEU A 38 12.05 -16.25 13.75
CA LEU A 38 12.12 -17.35 14.72
C LEU A 38 12.43 -16.83 16.13
N ASN A 39 13.28 -15.81 16.24
CA ASN A 39 13.69 -15.24 17.53
C ASN A 39 12.83 -14.03 17.91
N TYR A 40 12.28 -13.31 16.93
CA TYR A 40 11.55 -12.06 17.12
C TYR A 40 10.31 -12.00 16.20
N PRO A 41 9.22 -12.72 16.54
CA PRO A 41 8.06 -12.88 15.67
C PRO A 41 7.30 -11.57 15.40
N TYR A 42 7.43 -10.58 16.28
CA TYR A 42 6.78 -9.28 16.14
C TYR A 42 7.38 -8.40 15.02
N ILE A 43 8.61 -8.66 14.55
CA ILE A 43 9.26 -7.82 13.53
C ILE A 43 8.50 -7.89 12.19
N LEU A 44 7.98 -9.06 11.82
CA LEU A 44 7.14 -9.19 10.63
C LEU A 44 5.84 -8.38 10.76
N ASN A 45 5.20 -8.41 11.93
CA ASN A 45 3.98 -7.63 12.17
C ASN A 45 4.27 -6.12 12.15
N LEU A 46 5.38 -5.70 12.75
CA LEU A 46 5.82 -4.30 12.72
C LEU A 46 6.04 -3.81 11.29
N THR A 47 6.81 -4.55 10.49
CA THR A 47 7.03 -4.20 9.09
C THR A 47 5.72 -4.25 8.27
N GLN A 48 4.76 -5.10 8.62
CA GLN A 48 3.44 -5.07 8.01
C GLN A 48 2.66 -3.80 8.36
N ALA A 49 2.66 -3.40 9.63
CA ALA A 49 2.04 -2.16 10.07
C ALA A 49 2.69 -0.94 9.39
N LEU A 50 4.02 -0.94 9.23
CA LEU A 50 4.74 0.18 8.63
C LEU A 50 4.32 0.45 7.18
N TRP A 51 4.19 -0.57 6.32
CA TRP A 51 3.72 -0.30 4.95
C TRP A 51 2.24 0.12 4.94
N ALA A 52 1.41 -0.43 5.84
CA ALA A 52 0.01 -0.02 5.95
C ALA A 52 -0.12 1.46 6.35
N ILE A 53 0.74 1.93 7.26
CA ILE A 53 0.84 3.35 7.64
C ILE A 53 1.27 4.20 6.43
N MET A 54 2.23 3.76 5.61
CA MET A 54 2.64 4.50 4.41
C MET A 54 1.47 4.67 3.41
N ILE A 55 0.64 3.64 3.25
CA ILE A 55 -0.59 3.73 2.45
C ILE A 55 -1.55 4.73 3.09
N ALA A 56 -1.80 4.63 4.39
CA ALA A 56 -2.71 5.53 5.10
C ALA A 56 -2.29 7.00 4.92
N LEU A 57 -1.01 7.31 5.15
CA LEU A 57 -0.45 8.65 4.93
C LEU A 57 -0.56 9.10 3.47
N SER A 58 -0.42 8.18 2.51
CA SER A 58 -0.60 8.49 1.10
C SER A 58 -2.05 8.85 0.77
N VAL A 59 -3.01 8.09 1.30
CA VAL A 59 -4.44 8.39 1.16
C VAL A 59 -4.73 9.76 1.74
N VAL A 60 -4.35 10.01 3.00
CA VAL A 60 -4.54 11.29 3.70
C VAL A 60 -3.97 12.44 2.87
N LYS A 61 -2.71 12.31 2.44
CA LYS A 61 -2.02 13.35 1.69
C LYS A 61 -2.76 13.69 0.40
N LEU A 62 -3.15 12.67 -0.36
CA LEU A 62 -3.81 12.87 -1.65
C LEU A 62 -5.25 13.38 -1.52
N THR A 63 -6.02 12.91 -0.53
CA THR A 63 -7.42 13.33 -0.35
C THR A 63 -7.50 14.75 0.21
N LEU A 64 -6.72 15.06 1.26
CA LEU A 64 -6.80 16.34 1.96
C LEU A 64 -6.10 17.46 1.18
N TYR A 65 -4.90 17.22 0.65
CA TYR A 65 -4.08 18.27 0.06
C TYR A 65 -4.15 18.35 -1.48
N TYR A 66 -4.46 17.24 -2.16
CA TYR A 66 -4.46 17.19 -3.64
C TYR A 66 -5.85 17.00 -4.26
N ASN A 67 -6.89 17.08 -3.44
CA ASN A 67 -8.29 16.99 -3.87
C ASN A 67 -8.67 15.68 -4.58
N PHE A 68 -8.05 14.57 -4.21
CA PHE A 68 -8.41 13.27 -4.76
C PHE A 68 -9.79 12.83 -4.28
N LYS A 69 -10.59 12.30 -5.21
CA LYS A 69 -11.90 11.69 -4.93
C LYS A 69 -11.75 10.17 -4.75
N LEU A 70 -12.83 9.50 -4.33
CA LEU A 70 -12.79 8.06 -4.03
C LEU A 70 -12.27 7.22 -5.20
N LYS A 71 -12.69 7.52 -6.45
CA LYS A 71 -12.17 6.83 -7.65
C LYS A 71 -10.65 6.96 -7.82
N ASN A 72 -10.06 8.11 -7.48
CA ASN A 72 -8.61 8.30 -7.52
C ASN A 72 -7.94 7.46 -6.41
N VAL A 73 -8.56 7.42 -5.23
CA VAL A 73 -8.08 6.61 -4.10
C VAL A 73 -8.16 5.10 -4.42
N LEU A 74 -9.18 4.63 -5.14
CA LEU A 74 -9.24 3.24 -5.62
C LEU A 74 -8.06 2.90 -6.53
N PHE A 75 -7.71 3.81 -7.46
CA PHE A 75 -6.52 3.61 -8.31
C PHE A 75 -5.22 3.57 -7.48
N LEU A 76 -5.13 4.38 -6.42
CA LEU A 76 -4.01 4.32 -5.48
C LEU A 76 -3.90 2.95 -4.81
N GLY A 77 -5.02 2.31 -4.48
CA GLY A 77 -5.05 0.95 -3.96
C GLY A 77 -4.51 -0.09 -4.95
N VAL A 78 -4.87 0.02 -6.22
CA VAL A 78 -4.29 -0.81 -7.29
C VAL A 78 -2.78 -0.59 -7.38
N LEU A 79 -2.34 0.67 -7.32
CA LEU A 79 -0.93 1.02 -7.38
C LEU A 79 -0.14 0.39 -6.22
N TYR A 80 -0.59 0.56 -4.98
CA TYR A 80 0.07 -0.03 -3.82
C TYR A 80 -0.01 -1.56 -3.79
N SER A 81 -1.08 -2.14 -4.34
CA SER A 81 -1.19 -3.59 -4.51
C SER A 81 -0.08 -4.13 -5.41
N LEU A 82 0.17 -3.48 -6.55
CA LEU A 82 1.27 -3.83 -7.45
C LEU A 82 2.64 -3.62 -6.79
N ILE A 83 2.85 -2.48 -6.11
CA ILE A 83 4.13 -2.16 -5.49
C ILE A 83 4.46 -3.12 -4.35
N ILE A 84 3.52 -3.39 -3.44
CA ILE A 84 3.79 -4.19 -2.24
C ILE A 84 3.66 -5.67 -2.56
N HIS A 85 2.49 -6.08 -3.04
CA HIS A 85 2.19 -7.49 -3.21
C HIS A 85 2.74 -8.02 -4.53
N GLY A 86 2.84 -7.19 -5.57
CA GLY A 86 3.56 -7.59 -6.78
C GLY A 86 5.04 -7.84 -6.49
N LEU A 87 5.70 -6.94 -5.74
CA LEU A 87 7.08 -7.14 -5.32
C LEU A 87 7.24 -8.40 -4.44
N LYS A 88 6.34 -8.61 -3.45
CA LYS A 88 6.36 -9.82 -2.61
C LYS A 88 6.15 -11.11 -3.42
N ALA A 89 5.08 -11.18 -4.21
CA ALA A 89 4.64 -12.41 -4.84
C ALA A 89 5.45 -12.75 -6.09
N PHE A 90 5.79 -11.76 -6.91
CA PHE A 90 6.42 -12.01 -8.21
C PHE A 90 7.91 -11.75 -8.21
N VAL A 91 8.43 -10.76 -7.46
CA VAL A 91 9.88 -10.55 -7.41
C VAL A 91 10.52 -11.46 -6.37
N PHE A 92 10.09 -11.34 -5.12
CA PHE A 92 10.71 -12.10 -4.05
C PHE A 92 10.35 -13.58 -4.08
N ARG A 93 9.08 -13.97 -4.29
CA ARG A 93 8.67 -15.39 -4.21
C ARG A 93 8.82 -16.20 -5.48
N ILE A 94 9.07 -15.58 -6.64
CA ILE A 94 9.39 -16.33 -7.86
C ILE A 94 10.90 -16.35 -8.08
N PHE A 95 11.59 -15.21 -7.92
CA PHE A 95 12.99 -15.10 -8.34
C PHE A 95 14.01 -15.20 -7.20
N LEU A 96 13.78 -14.55 -6.05
CA LEU A 96 14.81 -14.42 -5.00
C LEU A 96 14.71 -15.45 -3.87
N PHE A 97 13.48 -15.84 -3.51
CA PHE A 97 13.14 -16.76 -2.42
C PHE A 97 11.99 -17.68 -2.88
N PRO A 98 12.23 -18.52 -3.90
CA PRO A 98 11.22 -19.37 -4.49
C PRO A 98 10.61 -20.31 -3.46
N TYR A 99 9.30 -20.54 -3.57
CA TYR A 99 8.69 -21.65 -2.85
C TYR A 99 9.25 -22.98 -3.39
N SER A 100 9.32 -24.00 -2.53
CA SER A 100 9.53 -25.37 -2.98
C SER A 100 8.33 -25.83 -3.81
N GLY A 101 8.59 -26.48 -4.94
CA GLY A 101 7.56 -27.02 -5.83
C GLY A 101 7.89 -26.81 -7.31
N THR A 102 7.00 -27.29 -8.18
CA THR A 102 7.09 -27.03 -9.62
C THR A 102 6.77 -25.56 -9.92
N LEU A 103 7.22 -25.05 -11.08
CA LEU A 103 6.95 -23.67 -11.49
C LEU A 103 5.46 -23.32 -11.43
N THR A 104 4.60 -24.24 -11.87
CA THR A 104 3.13 -24.07 -11.83
C THR A 104 2.62 -23.89 -10.41
N GLN A 105 3.06 -24.73 -9.46
CA GLN A 105 2.66 -24.62 -8.05
C GLN A 105 3.14 -23.31 -7.41
N VAL A 106 4.36 -22.86 -7.76
CA VAL A 106 4.90 -21.57 -7.29
C VAL A 106 4.05 -20.43 -7.84
N LEU A 107 3.68 -20.46 -9.12
CA LEU A 107 2.84 -19.43 -9.75
C LEU A 107 1.45 -19.36 -9.13
N GLU A 108 0.76 -20.49 -8.96
CA GLU A 108 -0.55 -20.56 -8.33
C GLU A 108 -0.52 -19.96 -6.92
N LYS A 109 0.48 -20.36 -6.12
CA LYS A 109 0.65 -19.84 -4.76
C LYS A 109 0.96 -18.35 -4.75
N SER A 110 1.81 -17.88 -5.66
CA SER A 110 2.15 -16.45 -5.78
C SER A 110 0.96 -15.61 -6.20
N ILE A 111 0.15 -16.06 -7.15
CA ILE A 111 -1.11 -15.39 -7.54
C ILE A 111 -2.06 -15.32 -6.34
N GLY A 112 -2.25 -16.43 -5.62
CA GLY A 112 -3.10 -16.44 -4.42
C GLY A 112 -2.64 -15.44 -3.36
N LYS A 113 -1.32 -15.35 -3.11
CA LYS A 113 -0.75 -14.37 -2.17
C LYS A 113 -0.84 -12.93 -2.67
N PHE A 114 -0.70 -12.72 -3.98
CA PHE A 114 -0.90 -11.40 -4.59
C PHE A 114 -2.34 -10.93 -4.41
N LEU A 115 -3.31 -11.77 -4.75
CA LEU A 115 -4.74 -11.43 -4.66
C LEU A 115 -5.17 -11.17 -3.21
N TYR A 116 -4.79 -12.04 -2.28
CA TYR A 116 -5.10 -11.87 -0.87
C TYR A 116 -4.52 -10.56 -0.31
N GLY A 117 -3.26 -10.28 -0.60
CA GLY A 117 -2.62 -9.06 -0.16
C GLY A 117 -3.22 -7.80 -0.79
N SER A 118 -3.47 -7.84 -2.09
CA SER A 118 -4.11 -6.74 -2.83
C SER A 118 -5.50 -6.45 -2.30
N PHE A 119 -6.26 -7.49 -1.93
CA PHE A 119 -7.56 -7.33 -1.28
C PHE A 119 -7.44 -6.54 0.04
N LEU A 120 -6.47 -6.89 0.90
CA LEU A 120 -6.23 -6.15 2.14
C LEU A 120 -5.86 -4.68 1.88
N VAL A 121 -4.98 -4.42 0.92
CA VAL A 121 -4.63 -3.04 0.51
C VAL A 121 -5.88 -2.28 0.07
N MET A 122 -6.71 -2.89 -0.79
CA MET A 122 -7.93 -2.26 -1.28
C MET A 122 -8.92 -1.93 -0.16
N VAL A 123 -9.11 -2.85 0.79
CA VAL A 123 -9.99 -2.64 1.95
C VAL A 123 -9.50 -1.44 2.78
N ILE A 124 -8.21 -1.39 3.11
CA ILE A 124 -7.61 -0.27 3.87
C ILE A 124 -7.82 1.05 3.13
N VAL A 125 -7.51 1.07 1.83
CA VAL A 125 -7.59 2.27 0.99
C VAL A 125 -9.04 2.76 0.83
N ILE A 126 -10.01 1.86 0.71
CA ILE A 126 -11.43 2.20 0.64
C ILE A 126 -11.91 2.80 1.96
N ILE A 127 -11.63 2.14 3.08
CA ILE A 127 -12.06 2.59 4.42
C ILE A 127 -11.47 3.98 4.71
N LEU A 128 -10.15 4.14 4.56
CA LEU A 128 -9.49 5.41 4.82
C LEU A 128 -9.91 6.48 3.82
N GLY A 129 -10.02 6.13 2.53
CA GLY A 129 -10.47 7.05 1.49
C GLY A 129 -11.85 7.60 1.79
N PHE A 130 -12.79 6.74 2.18
CA PHE A 130 -14.13 7.15 2.58
C PHE A 130 -14.11 8.09 3.79
N ILE A 131 -13.43 7.70 4.87
CA ILE A 131 -13.32 8.49 6.10
C ILE A 131 -12.77 9.89 5.81
N PHE A 132 -11.60 10.00 5.18
CA PHE A 132 -10.94 11.29 4.98
C PHE A 132 -11.63 12.19 3.96
N ILE A 133 -12.27 11.61 2.93
CA ILE A 133 -13.09 12.40 2.01
C ILE A 133 -14.32 12.96 2.73
N ARG A 134 -14.96 12.17 3.60
CA ARG A 134 -16.14 12.64 4.35
C ARG A 134 -15.77 13.72 5.36
N LEU A 135 -14.68 13.52 6.12
CA LEU A 135 -14.16 14.51 7.07
C LEU A 135 -13.81 15.83 6.38
N LYS A 136 -13.18 15.77 5.20
CA LYS A 136 -12.85 16.95 4.42
C LYS A 136 -14.07 17.76 3.97
N ASN A 137 -15.16 17.07 3.62
CA ASN A 137 -16.39 17.69 3.13
C ASN A 137 -17.33 18.12 4.27
N ASN A 138 -17.02 17.75 5.52
CA ASN A 138 -17.77 18.19 6.69
C ASN A 138 -17.29 19.59 7.10
N GLN A 139 -18.19 20.57 7.04
CA GLN A 139 -17.90 21.97 7.33
C GLN A 139 -17.52 22.20 8.81
N GLU A 140 -18.17 21.53 9.75
CA GLU A 140 -17.90 21.65 11.20
C GLU A 140 -16.47 21.20 11.55
N VAL A 141 -16.03 20.07 10.97
CA VAL A 141 -14.67 19.56 11.15
C VAL A 141 -13.64 20.53 10.54
N ARG A 142 -13.97 21.14 9.41
CA ARG A 142 -13.09 22.12 8.76
C ARG A 142 -12.90 23.38 9.60
N GLU A 143 -13.95 23.80 10.30
CA GLU A 143 -13.94 24.95 11.20
C GLU A 143 -13.20 24.64 12.51
N SER A 144 -13.29 23.41 13.05
CA SER A 144 -12.54 23.01 14.24
C SER A 144 -11.03 22.90 14.00
N PHE A 145 -10.60 22.51 12.79
CA PHE A 145 -9.18 22.42 12.41
C PHE A 145 -8.57 23.76 11.94
N ARG A 146 -9.35 24.85 11.81
CA ARG A 146 -8.80 26.17 11.44
C ARG A 146 -7.97 26.83 12.55
N TRP A 147 -8.08 26.34 13.78
CA TRP A 147 -7.41 26.89 14.96
C TRP A 147 -6.19 26.08 15.43
N LEU A 148 -5.84 25.02 14.71
CA LEU A 148 -4.62 24.22 14.87
C LEU A 148 -3.64 24.51 13.74
#